data_AF-A0A3E2YGB7-F1
#
_entry.id   AF-A0A3E2YGB7-F1
#
_cell.length_a   1.000
_cell.length_b   1.000
_cell.length_c   1.000
_cell.angle_alpha   90.00
_cell.angle_beta   90.00
_cell.angle_gamma   90.00
#
_symmetry.space_group_name_H-M   'P 1'
#
loop_
_entity.id
_entity.type
_entity.pdbx_description
1 polymer ?
#
loop_
_entity_poly.entity_id
_entity_poly.type
_entity_poly.pdbx_seq_one_letter_code
_entity_poly.pdbx_strand_id
1 'polypeptide(L)'
;MPGFDETSQLDRPGVFRLNLDLGRAEFERLFRFPPKDFEEHRDEFDFARLDTVVPHPGYALYGFGSIVMPGPQMLPEIDRLLAIAHARAVDRHERASHQAADQQC
;
A
#
# COMPACT_ATOMS: atom_id res chain seq x y z
N MET A 1 -16.93 10.97 -6.45
CA MET A 1 -15.85 11.48 -7.32
C MET A 1 -15.37 10.31 -8.15
N PRO A 2 -15.61 10.29 -9.47
CA PRO A 2 -15.09 9.24 -10.34
C PRO A 2 -13.55 9.33 -10.41
N GLY A 3 -12.87 8.19 -10.53
CA GLY A 3 -11.44 8.16 -10.90
C GLY A 3 -10.39 7.92 -9.81
N PHE A 4 -10.76 7.59 -8.56
CA PHE A 4 -9.77 7.26 -7.51
C PHE A 4 -9.42 5.77 -7.46
N ASP A 5 -10.45 4.92 -7.50
CA ASP A 5 -10.37 3.46 -7.71
C ASP A 5 -11.80 2.88 -7.66
N GLU A 6 -12.32 2.53 -8.84
CA GLU A 6 -13.62 1.84 -8.99
C GLU A 6 -13.43 0.31 -9.07
N THR A 7 -12.18 -0.13 -9.28
CA THR A 7 -11.86 -1.55 -9.48
C THR A 7 -11.91 -2.37 -8.20
N SER A 8 -11.74 -1.77 -7.01
CA SER A 8 -11.95 -2.49 -5.74
C SER A 8 -13.42 -2.69 -5.35
N GLN A 9 -14.40 -2.10 -6.06
CA GLN A 9 -15.84 -2.25 -5.79
C GLN A 9 -16.21 -2.03 -4.30
N LEU A 10 -15.74 -0.91 -3.74
CA LEU A 10 -15.91 -0.56 -2.31
C LEU A 10 -17.31 0.00 -1.99
N ASP A 11 -18.12 0.23 -3.00
CA ASP A 11 -19.51 0.70 -2.97
C ASP A 11 -20.50 -0.34 -2.40
N ARG A 12 -20.01 -1.50 -1.96
CA ARG A 12 -20.78 -2.56 -1.29
C ARG A 12 -20.92 -2.29 0.22
N PRO A 13 -22.09 -2.50 0.84
CA PRO A 13 -22.27 -2.29 2.28
C PRO A 13 -21.28 -3.09 3.12
N GLY A 14 -20.56 -2.41 4.02
CA GLY A 14 -19.62 -3.04 4.96
C GLY A 14 -18.25 -3.39 4.37
N VAL A 15 -17.98 -3.07 3.10
CA VAL A 15 -16.68 -3.30 2.47
C VAL A 15 -15.74 -2.13 2.75
N PHE A 16 -14.54 -2.42 3.27
CA PHE A 16 -13.46 -1.46 3.43
C PHE A 16 -12.14 -2.01 2.90
N ARG A 17 -11.16 -1.12 2.72
CA ARG A 17 -9.83 -1.47 2.21
C ARG A 17 -8.75 -0.89 3.11
N LEU A 18 -7.75 -1.71 3.43
CA LEU A 18 -6.56 -1.30 4.15
C LEU A 18 -5.44 -1.01 3.15
N ASN A 19 -4.91 0.22 3.18
CA ASN A 19 -3.82 0.68 2.33
C ASN A 19 -2.54 0.88 3.16
N LEU A 20 -1.40 0.41 2.66
CA LEU A 20 -0.13 0.39 3.41
C LEU A 20 1.03 0.86 2.53
N ASP A 21 1.87 1.78 3.03
CA ASP A 21 3.14 2.15 2.39
C ASP A 21 4.17 1.07 2.70
N LEU A 22 4.42 0.19 1.73
CA LEU A 22 5.38 -0.90 1.85
C LEU A 22 6.80 -0.44 1.50
N GLY A 23 6.89 0.59 0.67
CA GLY A 23 8.13 0.99 0.03
C GLY A 23 8.61 -0.04 -0.99
N ARG A 24 9.70 0.32 -1.68
CA ARG A 24 10.22 -0.47 -2.80
C ARG A 24 10.62 -1.90 -2.44
N ALA A 25 11.36 -2.07 -1.34
CA ALA A 25 11.92 -3.37 -0.97
C ALA A 25 10.83 -4.41 -0.63
N GLU A 26 9.86 -4.02 0.20
CA GLU A 26 8.78 -4.93 0.60
C GLU A 26 7.78 -5.17 -0.54
N PHE A 27 7.52 -4.15 -1.36
CA PHE A 27 6.72 -4.30 -2.59
C PHE A 27 7.35 -5.34 -3.54
N GLU A 28 8.64 -5.20 -3.87
CA GLU A 28 9.38 -6.14 -4.71
C GLU A 28 9.37 -7.57 -4.13
N ARG A 29 9.47 -7.69 -2.79
CA ARG A 29 9.43 -8.98 -2.09
C ARG A 29 8.09 -9.69 -2.25
N LEU A 30 6.99 -8.96 -2.12
CA LEU A 30 5.62 -9.50 -2.19
C LEU A 30 5.20 -9.82 -3.62
N PHE A 31 5.41 -8.89 -4.55
CA PHE A 31 4.84 -8.96 -5.89
C PHE A 31 5.82 -9.46 -6.95
N ARG A 32 7.10 -9.64 -6.60
CA ARG A 32 8.17 -10.17 -7.48
C ARG A 32 8.53 -9.27 -8.67
N PHE A 33 8.06 -8.02 -8.67
CA PHE A 33 8.46 -6.96 -9.60
C PHE A 33 8.52 -5.61 -8.85
N PRO A 34 9.30 -4.62 -9.34
CA PRO A 34 9.39 -3.32 -8.70
C PRO A 34 8.17 -2.43 -8.95
N PRO A 35 7.85 -1.47 -8.05
CA PRO A 35 6.73 -0.54 -8.19
C PRO A 35 6.56 0.07 -9.59
N LYS A 36 7.67 0.46 -10.22
CA LYS A 36 7.70 1.10 -11.54
C LYS A 36 7.19 0.23 -12.69
N ASP A 37 7.18 -1.09 -12.52
CA ASP A 37 6.77 -2.05 -13.57
C ASP A 37 5.29 -2.47 -13.36
N PHE A 38 4.58 -1.86 -12.40
CA PHE A 38 3.21 -2.25 -12.03
C PHE A 38 2.22 -2.25 -13.19
N GLU A 39 2.28 -1.27 -14.09
CA GLU A 39 1.31 -1.19 -15.20
C GLU A 39 1.40 -2.40 -16.13
N GLU A 40 2.59 -3.00 -16.29
CA GLU A 40 2.79 -4.21 -17.11
C GLU A 40 2.21 -5.46 -16.44
N HIS A 41 2.12 -5.46 -15.12
CA HIS A 41 1.62 -6.56 -14.29
C HIS A 41 0.19 -6.34 -13.77
N ARG A 42 -0.45 -5.21 -14.13
CA ARG A 42 -1.73 -4.78 -13.54
C ARG A 42 -2.84 -5.81 -13.72
N ASP A 43 -2.88 -6.45 -14.89
CA ASP A 43 -3.90 -7.43 -15.27
C ASP A 43 -3.74 -8.78 -14.55
N GLU A 44 -2.64 -9.00 -13.82
CA GLU A 44 -2.43 -10.20 -13.00
C GLU A 44 -3.21 -10.16 -11.67
N PHE A 45 -3.74 -8.98 -11.29
CA PHE A 45 -4.35 -8.77 -9.98
C PHE A 45 -5.87 -8.55 -10.06
N ASP A 46 -6.60 -9.29 -9.23
CA ASP A 46 -8.00 -8.98 -8.92
C ASP A 46 -8.04 -8.00 -7.72
N PHE A 47 -8.23 -6.71 -8.00
CA PHE A 47 -8.27 -5.64 -7.00
C PHE A 47 -9.51 -5.66 -6.10
N ALA A 48 -10.51 -6.50 -6.41
CA ALA A 48 -11.70 -6.70 -5.58
C ALA A 48 -11.62 -7.97 -4.72
N ARG A 49 -10.55 -8.77 -4.88
CA ARG A 49 -10.34 -10.01 -4.14
C ARG A 49 -10.20 -9.73 -2.64
N LEU A 50 -11.03 -10.39 -1.85
CA LEU A 50 -11.02 -10.30 -0.39
C LEU A 50 -9.80 -11.03 0.18
N ASP A 51 -9.38 -10.62 1.38
CA ASP A 51 -8.37 -11.34 2.17
C ASP A 51 -7.04 -11.60 1.43
N THR A 52 -6.68 -10.73 0.50
CA THR A 52 -5.47 -10.88 -0.32
C THR A 52 -4.72 -9.56 -0.39
N VAL A 53 -3.40 -9.63 -0.22
CA VAL A 53 -2.51 -8.49 -0.45
C VAL A 53 -2.31 -8.34 -1.95
N VAL A 54 -2.69 -7.18 -2.49
CA VAL A 54 -2.47 -6.81 -3.89
C VAL A 54 -1.77 -5.44 -3.96
N PRO A 55 -1.11 -5.08 -5.07
CA PRO A 55 -0.64 -3.72 -5.26
C PRO A 55 -1.82 -2.73 -5.21
N HIS A 56 -1.60 -1.53 -4.69
CA HIS A 56 -2.66 -0.52 -4.68
C HIS A 56 -2.98 -0.04 -6.10
N PRO A 57 -4.24 -0.11 -6.58
CA PRO A 57 -4.59 0.10 -8.00
C PRO A 57 -4.24 1.49 -8.56
N GLY A 58 -4.11 2.50 -7.70
CA GLY A 58 -3.68 3.86 -8.08
C GLY A 58 -2.38 4.36 -7.43
N TYR A 59 -1.77 3.58 -6.52
CA TYR A 59 -0.58 4.02 -5.76
C TYR A 59 0.54 2.98 -5.74
N ALA A 60 0.40 1.89 -6.49
CA ALA A 60 1.43 0.85 -6.61
C ALA A 60 2.77 1.42 -7.09
N LEU A 61 2.78 2.40 -8.00
CA LEU A 61 3.99 3.10 -8.45
C LEU A 61 4.77 3.78 -7.29
N TYR A 62 4.10 4.14 -6.19
CA TYR A 62 4.72 4.70 -4.99
C TYR A 62 5.08 3.63 -3.94
N GLY A 63 4.92 2.34 -4.25
CA GLY A 63 5.21 1.23 -3.36
C GLY A 63 4.09 0.91 -2.36
N PHE A 64 2.83 1.22 -2.70
CA PHE A 64 1.69 0.92 -1.83
C PHE A 64 1.09 -0.45 -2.11
N GLY A 65 0.73 -1.15 -1.04
CA GLY A 65 -0.11 -2.35 -1.05
C GLY A 65 -1.53 -2.07 -0.56
N SER A 66 -2.43 -3.01 -0.84
CA SER A 66 -3.85 -2.93 -0.54
C SER A 66 -4.41 -4.30 -0.15
N ILE A 67 -5.34 -4.32 0.80
CA ILE A 67 -6.13 -5.50 1.17
C ILE A 67 -7.60 -5.09 1.28
N VAL A 68 -8.48 -5.77 0.55
CA VAL A 68 -9.94 -5.58 0.68
C VAL A 68 -10.47 -6.53 1.75
N MET A 69 -11.24 -6.00 2.70
CA MET A 69 -11.88 -6.77 3.78
C MET A 69 -10.94 -7.75 4.49
N PRO A 70 -9.88 -7.28 5.16
CA PRO A 70 -8.98 -8.15 5.89
C PRO A 70 -9.69 -8.89 7.03
N GLY A 71 -9.72 -10.20 6.94
CA GLY A 71 -10.24 -11.14 7.92
C GLY A 71 -9.20 -11.57 8.96
N PRO A 72 -9.62 -12.28 10.02
CA PRO A 72 -8.76 -12.65 11.14
C PRO A 72 -7.50 -13.43 10.76
N GLN A 73 -7.56 -14.23 9.70
CA GLN A 73 -6.43 -15.01 9.19
C GLN A 73 -5.28 -14.14 8.66
N MET A 74 -5.56 -12.89 8.29
CA MET A 74 -4.55 -11.95 7.80
C MET A 74 -3.89 -11.15 8.90
N LEU A 75 -4.40 -11.17 10.14
CA LEU A 75 -3.89 -10.33 11.23
C LEU A 75 -2.36 -10.43 11.42
N PRO A 76 -1.73 -11.62 11.41
CA PRO A 76 -0.28 -11.70 11.57
C PRO A 76 0.49 -10.99 10.44
N GLU A 77 0.02 -11.10 9.19
CA GLU A 77 0.65 -10.42 8.05
C GLU A 77 0.36 -8.92 8.09
N ILE A 78 -0.85 -8.51 8.47
CA ILE A 78 -1.22 -7.10 8.63
C ILE A 78 -0.36 -6.43 9.69
N ASP A 79 -0.15 -7.07 10.84
CA ASP A 79 0.72 -6.54 11.90
C ASP A 79 2.15 -6.35 11.39
N ARG A 80 2.68 -7.32 10.63
CA ARG A 80 4.01 -7.21 10.02
C ARG A 80 4.09 -6.05 9.04
N LEU A 81 3.10 -5.90 8.15
CA LEU A 81 3.06 -4.84 7.14
C LEU A 81 2.83 -3.46 7.76
N LEU A 82 2.02 -3.37 8.82
CA LEU A 82 1.82 -2.15 9.60
C LEU A 82 3.10 -1.70 10.29
N ALA A 83 3.87 -2.63 10.88
CA ALA A 83 5.16 -2.30 11.47
C ALA A 83 6.12 -1.69 10.42
N ILE A 84 6.14 -2.24 9.21
CA ILE A 84 6.93 -1.71 8.08
C ILE A 84 6.45 -0.32 7.69
N ALA A 85 5.15 -0.15 7.44
CA ALA A 85 4.57 1.13 7.05
C ALA A 85 4.79 2.22 8.12
N HIS A 86 4.67 1.85 9.39
CA HIS A 86 4.92 2.73 10.52
C HIS A 86 6.38 3.17 10.59
N ALA A 87 7.34 2.24 10.53
CA ALA A 87 8.76 2.57 10.54
C ALA A 87 9.11 3.54 9.40
N ARG A 88 8.57 3.31 8.21
CA ARG A 88 8.77 4.21 7.06
C ARG A 88 8.16 5.60 7.27
N ALA A 89 7.01 5.68 7.92
CA ALA A 89 6.38 6.96 8.26
C ALA A 89 7.24 7.74 9.26
N VAL A 90 7.80 7.07 10.28
CA VAL A 90 8.74 7.66 11.23
C VAL A 90 9.99 8.18 10.51
N ASP A 91 10.66 7.36 9.69
CA ASP A 91 11.85 7.76 8.94
C ASP A 91 11.58 8.96 8.00
N ARG A 92 10.38 9.04 7.41
CA ARG A 92 9.96 10.17 6.58
C ARG A 92 9.78 11.43 7.44
N HIS A 93 9.12 11.32 8.58
CA HIS A 93 8.88 12.43 9.49
C HIS A 93 10.18 13.00 10.08
N GLU A 94 11.10 12.14 10.48
CA GLU A 94 12.41 12.54 10.99
C GLU A 94 13.23 13.28 9.92
N ARG A 95 13.29 12.76 8.69
CA ARG A 95 13.98 13.44 7.58
C ARG A 95 13.38 14.80 7.26
N ALA A 96 12.05 14.91 7.23
CA ALA A 96 11.38 16.18 6.99
C ALA A 96 11.68 17.20 8.11
N SER A 97 11.75 16.74 9.36
CA SER A 97 12.07 17.58 10.52
C SER A 97 13.51 18.10 10.47
N HIS A 98 14.48 17.25 10.08
CA HIS A 98 15.87 17.67 9.89
C HIS A 98 16.02 18.68 8.75
N GLN A 99 15.35 18.46 7.61
CA GLN A 99 15.40 19.38 6.47
C GLN A 99 14.78 20.75 6.79
N ALA A 100 13.70 20.79 7.58
CA ALA A 100 13.10 22.04 8.02
C ALA A 100 14.04 22.84 8.93
N ALA A 101 14.80 22.17 9.80
CA ALA A 101 15.80 22.80 10.66
C ALA A 101 17.01 23.31 9.86
N ASP A 102 17.49 22.54 8.87
CA ASP A 102 18.61 22.93 8.00
C ASP A 102 18.27 24.10 7.07
N GLN A 103 17.00 24.29 6.70
CA GLN A 103 16.53 25.42 5.88
C GLN A 103 16.30 26.72 6.68
N GLN A 104 16.41 26.66 8.00
CA GLN A 104 16.21 27.80 8.91
C GLN A 104 17.54 28.38 9.44
N CYS A 105 18.67 27.79 9.08
CA CYS A 105 20.03 28.30 9.28
C CYS A 105 20.57 28.98 8.01
#